data_AF-A0A7G4RGI6-F1
#
_entry.id   AF-A0A7G4RGI6-F1
#
_cell.length_a   1.000
_cell.length_b   1.000
_cell.length_c   1.000
_cell.angle_alpha   90.00
_cell.angle_beta   90.00
_cell.angle_gamma   90.00
#
_symmetry.space_group_name_H-M   'P 1'
#
loop_
_entity.id
_entity.type
_entity.pdbx_description
1 polymer ?
#
loop_
_entity_poly.entity_id
_entity_poly.type
_entity_poly.pdbx_seq_one_letter_code
_entity_poly.pdbx_strand_id
1 'polypeptide(L)'
;MKRFFKPSKRKISFQEYMQDTLLLAKRIVSDCGQQRYSSAQLELALVSFADLLTLKQEMDDDIEVEFPELECDWLAGFDWLDLSVHFGDPDAIKYFKNNLQREDFSAEYQKYKTYIRPDCDLELHEGNGKSLKR
;
A
#
# COMPACT_ATOMS: atom_id res chain seq x y z
N MET A 1 -36.45 2.64 18.85
CA MET A 1 -35.09 2.06 18.69
C MET A 1 -34.88 1.70 17.23
N LYS A 2 -34.08 2.47 16.49
CA LYS A 2 -33.75 2.15 15.09
C LYS A 2 -32.76 0.98 15.11
N ARG A 3 -33.17 -0.18 14.58
CA ARG A 3 -32.29 -1.33 14.37
C ARG A 3 -31.26 -0.95 13.32
N PHE A 4 -30.01 -0.77 13.73
CA PHE A 4 -28.88 -0.68 12.80
C PHE A 4 -28.63 -2.08 12.22
N PHE A 5 -29.34 -2.42 11.15
CA PHE A 5 -28.95 -3.55 10.31
C PHE A 5 -27.65 -3.16 9.62
N LYS A 6 -26.50 -3.64 10.12
CA LYS A 6 -25.28 -3.65 9.32
C LYS A 6 -25.55 -4.62 8.15
N PRO A 7 -25.41 -4.18 6.88
CA PRO A 7 -25.48 -5.11 5.76
C PRO A 7 -24.47 -6.23 5.97
N SER A 8 -24.83 -7.45 5.59
CA SER A 8 -23.91 -8.58 5.61
C SER A 8 -22.73 -8.28 4.70
N LYS A 9 -21.50 -8.43 5.21
CA LYS A 9 -20.29 -8.27 4.40
C LYS A 9 -20.34 -9.19 3.19
N ARG A 10 -19.93 -8.68 2.03
CA ARG A 10 -19.74 -9.45 0.81
C ARG A 10 -18.47 -10.28 0.98
N LYS A 11 -18.63 -11.61 0.96
CA LYS A 11 -17.49 -12.53 0.97
C LYS A 11 -16.96 -12.69 -0.44
N ILE A 12 -15.69 -12.41 -0.66
CA ILE A 12 -15.00 -12.60 -1.93
C ILE A 12 -13.75 -13.46 -1.73
N SER A 13 -13.31 -14.13 -2.80
CA SER A 13 -12.07 -14.90 -2.75
C SER A 13 -10.85 -13.97 -2.76
N PHE A 14 -9.71 -14.44 -2.26
CA PHE A 14 -8.45 -13.69 -2.38
C PHE A 14 -8.08 -13.38 -3.84
N GLN A 15 -8.35 -14.31 -4.76
CA GLN A 15 -8.11 -14.09 -6.18
C GLN A 15 -8.99 -12.97 -6.76
N GLU A 16 -10.28 -12.94 -6.39
CA GLU A 16 -11.21 -11.88 -6.79
C GLU A 16 -10.77 -10.54 -6.23
N TYR A 17 -10.41 -10.49 -4.94
CA TYR A 17 -9.83 -9.32 -4.30
C TYR A 17 -8.60 -8.82 -5.04
N MET A 18 -7.60 -9.67 -5.27
CA MET A 18 -6.38 -9.28 -5.99
C MET A 18 -6.63 -8.78 -7.41
N GLN A 19 -7.57 -9.40 -8.12
CA GLN A 19 -7.91 -8.99 -9.48
C GLN A 19 -8.58 -7.61 -9.51
N ASP A 20 -9.50 -7.37 -8.58
CA ASP A 20 -10.18 -6.07 -8.42
C ASP A 20 -9.18 -4.99 -7.99
N THR A 21 -8.35 -5.26 -6.98
CA THR A 21 -7.32 -4.33 -6.49
C THR A 21 -6.29 -3.99 -7.58
N LEU A 22 -5.82 -4.97 -8.35
CA LEU A 22 -4.92 -4.73 -9.49
C LEU A 22 -5.55 -3.87 -10.58
N LEU A 23 -6.84 -4.10 -10.86
CA LEU A 23 -7.56 -3.33 -11.87
C LEU A 23 -7.79 -1.88 -11.39
N LEU A 24 -8.04 -1.67 -10.10
CA LEU A 24 -8.12 -0.33 -9.50
C LEU A 24 -6.77 0.37 -9.51
N ALA A 25 -5.70 -0.29 -9.04
CA ALA A 25 -4.35 0.26 -9.01
C ALA A 25 -3.80 0.67 -10.38
N LYS A 26 -4.23 -0.01 -11.46
CA LYS A 26 -3.86 0.30 -12.85
C LYS A 26 -4.71 1.40 -13.49
N ARG A 27 -5.93 1.65 -13.01
CA ARG A 27 -6.86 2.65 -13.55
C ARG A 27 -6.51 4.06 -13.07
N ILE A 28 -5.25 4.44 -13.11
CA ILE A 28 -4.79 5.83 -12.91
C ILE A 28 -5.35 6.66 -14.07
N VAL A 29 -6.62 7.04 -13.97
CA VAL A 29 -7.34 7.85 -14.94
C VAL A 29 -7.73 9.14 -14.22
N SER A 30 -7.06 10.19 -14.68
CA SER A 30 -7.48 11.58 -14.54
C SER A 30 -8.89 11.74 -15.10
N ASP A 31 -9.88 11.89 -14.22
CA ASP A 31 -11.11 12.56 -14.60
C ASP A 31 -11.60 13.37 -13.39
N CYS A 32 -11.66 14.69 -13.57
CA CYS A 32 -12.16 15.70 -12.62
C CYS A 32 -11.24 16.20 -11.49
N GLY A 33 -9.92 16.13 -11.63
CA GLY A 33 -9.00 17.00 -10.87
C GLY A 33 -8.83 16.69 -9.38
N GLN A 34 -9.44 15.61 -8.87
CA GLN A 34 -9.09 14.98 -7.59
C GLN A 34 -9.24 13.47 -7.76
N GLN A 35 -8.11 12.76 -7.75
CA GLN A 35 -8.12 11.32 -7.52
C GLN A 35 -8.88 11.07 -6.21
N ARG A 36 -9.89 10.20 -6.23
CA ARG A 36 -10.23 9.45 -5.03
C ARG A 36 -9.05 8.50 -4.81
N TYR A 37 -8.10 8.94 -3.98
CA TYR A 37 -6.88 8.25 -3.59
C TYR A 37 -7.14 6.75 -3.46
N SER A 38 -6.60 5.96 -4.38
CA SER A 38 -6.83 4.52 -4.34
C SER A 38 -5.76 3.90 -3.44
N SER A 39 -6.17 3.60 -2.21
CA SER A 39 -5.52 2.64 -1.30
C SER A 39 -5.08 1.37 -2.03
N ALA A 40 -5.65 1.03 -3.19
CA ALA A 40 -5.31 -0.15 -3.98
C ALA A 40 -3.81 -0.38 -4.23
N GLN A 41 -3.00 0.66 -4.49
CA GLN A 41 -1.55 0.47 -4.66
C GLN A 41 -0.87 0.14 -3.32
N LEU A 42 -1.29 0.80 -2.25
CA LEU A 42 -0.86 0.47 -0.90
C LEU A 42 -1.34 -0.94 -0.51
N GLU A 43 -2.57 -1.33 -0.79
CA GLU A 43 -3.11 -2.67 -0.55
C GLU A 43 -2.30 -3.74 -1.29
N LEU A 44 -1.89 -3.51 -2.54
CA LEU A 44 -0.97 -4.41 -3.24
C LEU A 44 0.40 -4.47 -2.56
N ALA A 45 0.93 -3.33 -2.11
CA ALA A 45 2.18 -3.31 -1.34
C ALA A 45 2.05 -4.13 -0.05
N LEU A 46 0.94 -3.98 0.68
CA LEU A 46 0.66 -4.69 1.93
C LEU A 46 0.48 -6.20 1.73
N VAL A 47 -0.18 -6.61 0.64
CA VAL A 47 -0.23 -8.02 0.22
C VAL A 47 1.19 -8.53 -0.03
N SER A 48 2.01 -7.80 -0.79
CA SER A 48 3.39 -8.17 -1.08
C SER A 48 4.27 -8.22 0.16
N PHE A 49 4.10 -7.33 1.13
CA PHE A 49 4.79 -7.39 2.42
C PHE A 49 4.24 -8.45 3.37
N ALA A 50 3.18 -9.17 2.98
CA ALA A 50 2.40 -10.05 3.85
C ALA A 50 1.90 -9.36 5.15
N ASP A 51 1.72 -8.03 5.13
CA ASP A 51 1.19 -7.28 6.27
C ASP A 51 -0.34 -7.30 6.28
N LEU A 52 -0.88 -8.48 6.60
CA LEU A 52 -2.32 -8.72 6.68
C LEU A 52 -3.02 -7.90 7.76
N LEU A 53 -2.29 -7.43 8.78
CA LEU A 53 -2.87 -6.63 9.86
C LEU A 53 -3.21 -5.24 9.34
N THR A 54 -2.26 -4.58 8.68
CA THR A 54 -2.49 -3.26 8.08
C THR A 54 -3.43 -3.40 6.89
N LEU A 55 -3.29 -4.44 6.06
CA LEU A 55 -4.18 -4.67 4.90
C LEU A 55 -5.65 -4.69 5.31
N LYS A 56 -6.00 -5.42 6.37
CA LYS A 56 -7.39 -5.51 6.86
C LYS A 56 -7.95 -4.19 7.41
N GLN A 57 -7.09 -3.22 7.73
CA GLN A 57 -7.52 -1.88 8.15
C GLN A 57 -7.78 -0.97 6.95
N GLU A 58 -7.05 -1.19 5.85
CA GLU A 58 -7.21 -0.43 4.60
C GLU A 58 -8.34 -0.97 3.71
N MET A 59 -8.65 -2.28 3.81
CA MET A 59 -9.74 -2.91 3.06
C MET A 59 -11.12 -2.30 3.38
N ASP A 60 -11.98 -2.28 2.36
CA ASP A 60 -13.37 -1.84 2.52
C ASP A 60 -14.13 -2.61 3.62
N ASP A 61 -14.84 -1.86 4.47
CA ASP A 61 -15.58 -2.40 5.61
C ASP A 61 -16.68 -3.39 5.21
N ASP A 62 -17.17 -3.33 3.96
CA ASP A 62 -18.24 -4.17 3.44
C ASP A 62 -17.74 -5.47 2.80
N ILE A 63 -16.43 -5.66 2.66
CA ILE A 63 -15.86 -6.91 2.16
C ILE A 63 -15.26 -7.77 3.28
N GLU A 64 -15.26 -9.07 3.05
CA GLU A 64 -14.57 -10.07 3.86
C GLU A 64 -13.83 -11.00 2.92
N VAL A 65 -12.52 -11.14 3.12
CA VAL A 65 -11.64 -11.95 2.28
C VAL A 65 -10.98 -13.02 3.14
N GLU A 66 -11.03 -14.26 2.67
CA GLU A 66 -10.24 -15.35 3.22
C GLU A 66 -8.85 -15.31 2.59
N PHE A 67 -7.86 -14.88 3.37
CA PHE A 67 -6.47 -14.78 2.91
C PHE A 67 -5.75 -16.13 3.02
N PRO A 68 -5.05 -16.57 1.97
CA PRO A 68 -4.12 -17.68 2.10
C PRO A 68 -2.91 -17.28 2.95
N GLU A 69 -2.04 -18.24 3.24
CA GLU A 69 -0.70 -17.93 3.74
C GLU A 69 0.06 -17.14 2.66
N LEU A 70 0.57 -15.97 3.03
CA LEU A 70 1.31 -15.09 2.13
C LEU A 70 2.78 -15.09 2.49
N GLU A 71 3.63 -15.16 1.47
CA GLU A 71 5.06 -14.94 1.61
C GLU A 71 5.39 -13.48 1.31
N CYS A 72 6.34 -12.92 2.05
CA CYS A 72 6.78 -11.55 1.86
C CYS A 72 7.68 -11.44 0.61
N ASP A 73 7.23 -10.69 -0.38
CA ASP A 73 8.00 -10.22 -1.53
C ASP A 73 8.34 -8.74 -1.34
N TRP A 74 9.53 -8.49 -0.81
CA TRP A 74 10.03 -7.15 -0.54
C TRP A 74 10.13 -6.28 -1.79
N LEU A 75 10.56 -6.87 -2.92
CA LEU A 75 10.75 -6.11 -4.15
C LEU A 75 9.41 -5.61 -4.69
N ALA A 76 8.45 -6.52 -4.85
CA ALA A 76 7.11 -6.16 -5.29
C ALA A 76 6.45 -5.17 -4.32
N GLY A 77 6.63 -5.38 -3.01
CA GLY A 77 6.10 -4.49 -1.98
C GLY A 77 6.66 -3.08 -2.10
N PHE A 78 7.98 -2.93 -2.26
CA PHE A 78 8.58 -1.61 -2.43
C PHE A 78 8.22 -0.95 -3.76
N ASP A 79 8.09 -1.69 -4.86
CA ASP A 79 7.66 -1.11 -6.14
C ASP A 79 6.24 -0.54 -6.06
N TRP A 80 5.31 -1.25 -5.42
CA TRP A 80 3.95 -0.74 -5.21
C TRP A 80 3.89 0.41 -4.22
N LEU A 81 4.70 0.34 -3.16
CA LEU A 81 4.77 1.41 -2.15
C LEU A 81 5.39 2.69 -2.75
N ASP A 82 6.47 2.57 -3.51
CA ASP A 82 7.11 3.67 -4.23
C ASP A 82 6.12 4.34 -5.19
N LEU A 83 5.37 3.54 -5.96
CA LEU A 83 4.35 4.05 -6.87
C LEU A 83 3.24 4.81 -6.12
N SER A 84 2.76 4.28 -5.01
CA SER A 84 1.75 4.94 -4.18
C SER A 84 2.27 6.27 -3.62
N VAL A 85 3.53 6.29 -3.16
CA VAL A 85 4.20 7.49 -2.66
C VAL A 85 4.47 8.52 -3.77
N HIS A 86 4.85 8.09 -4.98
CA HIS A 86 5.01 8.96 -6.15
C HIS A 86 3.74 9.77 -6.43
N PHE A 87 2.57 9.14 -6.30
CA PHE A 87 1.28 9.81 -6.45
C PHE A 87 0.80 10.57 -5.21
N GLY A 88 1.64 10.64 -4.16
CA GLY A 88 1.40 11.43 -2.96
C GLY A 88 0.37 10.83 -2.00
N ASP A 89 0.22 9.50 -1.99
CA ASP A 89 -0.67 8.81 -1.05
C ASP A 89 -0.21 9.03 0.41
N PRO A 90 -1.01 9.73 1.24
CA PRO A 90 -0.61 10.06 2.60
C PRO A 90 -0.51 8.83 3.52
N ASP A 91 -1.32 7.80 3.27
CA ASP A 91 -1.33 6.58 4.07
C ASP A 91 -0.13 5.69 3.72
N ALA A 92 0.26 5.65 2.44
CA ALA A 92 1.50 5.00 2.02
C ALA A 92 2.75 5.69 2.58
N ILE A 93 2.80 7.03 2.52
CA ILE A 93 3.89 7.82 3.11
C ILE A 93 3.97 7.55 4.63
N LYS A 94 2.83 7.50 5.31
CA LYS A 94 2.76 7.21 6.75
C LYS A 94 3.20 5.77 7.05
N TYR A 95 2.73 4.81 6.26
CA TYR A 95 3.12 3.40 6.37
C TYR A 95 4.64 3.24 6.24
N PHE A 96 5.23 3.83 5.20
CA PHE A 96 6.68 3.83 4.98
C PHE A 96 7.43 4.41 6.18
N LYS A 97 7.08 5.62 6.63
CA LYS A 97 7.75 6.30 7.75
C LYS A 97 7.69 5.50 9.05
N ASN A 98 6.54 4.90 9.34
CA ASN A 98 6.35 4.09 10.54
C ASN A 98 7.17 2.79 10.49
N ASN A 99 7.20 2.14 9.33
CA ASN A 99 7.93 0.87 9.16
C ASN A 99 9.43 1.06 8.98
N LEU A 100 9.91 2.25 8.61
CA LEU A 100 11.34 2.55 8.49
C LEU A 100 12.11 2.37 9.81
N GLN A 101 11.40 2.37 10.96
CA GLN A 101 12.01 2.08 12.27
C GLN A 101 12.19 0.58 12.55
N ARG A 102 11.57 -0.29 11.75
CA ARG A 102 11.74 -1.74 11.87
C ARG A 102 13.01 -2.16 11.14
N GLU A 103 13.82 -2.98 11.80
CA GLU A 103 15.13 -3.39 11.29
C GLU A 103 15.05 -4.19 9.98
N ASP A 104 14.09 -5.12 9.88
CA ASP A 104 13.83 -5.94 8.69
C ASP A 104 13.46 -5.07 7.48
N PHE A 105 12.45 -4.21 7.64
CA PHE A 105 11.96 -3.32 6.61
C PHE A 105 13.04 -2.32 6.19
N SER A 106 13.73 -1.71 7.15
CA SER A 106 14.82 -0.77 6.88
C SER A 106 15.95 -1.44 6.09
N ALA A 107 16.39 -2.64 6.50
CA ALA A 107 17.48 -3.34 5.84
C ALA A 107 17.15 -3.68 4.38
N GLU A 108 15.94 -4.18 4.11
CA GLU A 108 15.50 -4.48 2.75
C GLU A 108 15.27 -3.22 1.92
N TYR A 109 14.74 -2.15 2.53
CA TYR A 109 14.61 -0.86 1.89
C TYR A 109 15.97 -0.27 1.48
N GLN A 110 17.00 -0.36 2.34
CA GLN A 110 18.35 0.09 1.98
C GLN A 110 18.89 -0.65 0.76
N LYS A 111 18.65 -1.97 0.66
CA LYS A 111 19.04 -2.76 -0.53
C LYS A 111 18.25 -2.32 -1.76
N TYR A 112 16.94 -2.15 -1.62
CA TYR A 112 16.05 -1.70 -2.68
C TYR A 112 16.53 -0.38 -3.27
N LYS A 113 16.71 0.67 -2.45
CA LYS A 113 17.15 1.98 -2.95
C LYS A 113 18.60 1.98 -3.44
N THR A 114 19.49 1.17 -2.87
CA THR A 114 20.90 1.20 -3.29
C THR A 114 21.13 0.47 -4.62
N TYR A 115 20.46 -0.66 -4.82
CA TYR A 115 20.80 -1.59 -5.91
C TYR A 115 19.69 -1.77 -6.95
N ILE A 116 18.43 -1.50 -6.60
CA ILE A 116 17.29 -1.79 -7.47
C ILE A 116 16.67 -0.50 -8.04
N ARG A 117 16.32 0.45 -7.16
CA ARG A 117 15.69 1.73 -7.54
C ARG A 117 16.31 2.92 -6.79
N PRO A 118 17.51 3.37 -7.22
CA PRO A 118 18.17 4.56 -6.65
C PRO A 118 17.45 5.87 -6.86
N ASP A 119 16.41 5.88 -7.70
CA ASP A 119 15.57 7.04 -8.01
C ASP A 119 14.17 6.95 -7.38
N CYS A 120 13.98 6.10 -6.36
CA CYS A 120 12.68 5.94 -5.70
C CYS A 120 12.25 7.21 -4.94
N ASP A 121 10.96 7.53 -4.98
CA ASP A 121 10.37 8.67 -4.27
C ASP A 121 10.27 8.45 -2.76
N LEU A 122 10.38 7.19 -2.31
CA LEU A 122 10.47 6.83 -0.89
C LEU A 122 11.60 7.60 -0.18
N GLU A 123 12.71 7.88 -0.86
CA GLU A 123 13.87 8.58 -0.28
C GLU A 123 13.49 9.97 0.25
N LEU A 124 12.55 10.67 -0.40
CA LEU A 124 12.06 11.99 -0.01
C LEU A 124 11.37 11.99 1.36
N HIS A 125 11.02 10.81 1.86
CA HIS A 125 10.26 10.60 3.08
C HIS A 125 11.05 9.92 4.20
N GLU A 126 12.33 9.62 3.99
CA GLU A 126 13.26 9.21 5.05
C GLU A 126 13.36 10.34 6.09
N GLY A 127 13.14 10.04 7.36
CA GLY A 127 12.93 11.03 8.43
C GLY A 127 14.10 11.96 8.79
N ASN A 128 15.06 12.22 7.90
CA ASN A 128 16.13 13.19 8.11
C ASN A 128 16.00 14.38 7.17
N GLY A 129 15.73 15.55 7.76
CA GLY A 129 15.76 16.84 7.08
C GLY A 129 17.10 17.11 6.42
N LYS A 130 17.24 16.69 5.17
CA LYS A 130 17.93 17.49 4.15
C LYS A 130 16.90 17.75 3.07
N SER A 131 16.24 18.90 3.21
CA SER A 131 15.71 19.61 2.06
C SER A 131 16.85 19.65 1.03
N LEU A 132 16.77 18.79 0.01
CA LEU A 132 17.52 18.97 -1.21
C LEU A 132 16.94 20.26 -1.82
N LYS A 133 17.56 21.38 -1.46
CA LYS A 133 17.48 22.57 -2.28
C LYS A 133 17.97 22.15 -3.67
N ARG A 134 17.08 22.33 -4.64
CA ARG A 134 17.34 22.28 -6.07
C ARG A 134 18.65 22.97 -6.44
#